data_AF-A0A2L0X3F8-F1
#
_entry.id   AF-A0A2L0X3F8-F1
#
_cell.length_a   1.000
_cell.length_b   1.000
_cell.length_c   1.000
_cell.angle_alpha   90.00
_cell.angle_beta   90.00
_cell.angle_gamma   90.00
#
_symmetry.space_group_name_H-M   'P 1'
#
loop_
_entity.id
_entity.type
_entity.pdbx_description
1 polymer ?
#
loop_
_entity_poly.entity_id
_entity_poly.type
_entity_poly.pdbx_seq_one_letter_code
_entity_poly.pdbx_strand_id
1 'polypeptide(L)'
;MTPLPTTAAGLLDAIERAGVADEWTVSTDPADPLDLCQKLRRTFRMVSLADAPCAVVVEFGGLFVVCGGADMPLSNLDKPDAVVGLLQSVRDDGRAHRFVHALRELLFDNAAPAA
;
A
#
# COMPACT_ATOMS: atom_id res chain seq x y z
N MET A 1 4.96 2.08 19.48
CA MET A 1 4.59 2.31 18.07
C MET A 1 5.84 2.16 17.23
N THR A 2 5.85 1.24 16.28
CA THR A 2 6.91 1.12 15.28
C THR A 2 6.79 2.31 14.32
N PRO A 3 7.89 3.00 13.97
CA PRO A 3 7.81 4.06 12.97
C PRO A 3 7.32 3.48 11.63
N LEU A 4 6.47 4.23 10.91
CA LEU A 4 6.00 3.83 9.59
C LEU A 4 7.19 3.60 8.65
N PRO A 5 7.12 2.57 7.78
CA PRO A 5 8.16 2.38 6.79
C PRO A 5 8.20 3.60 5.87
N THR A 6 9.41 4.08 5.60
CA THR A 6 9.67 5.19 4.67
C THR A 6 10.35 4.72 3.39
N THR A 7 10.73 3.44 3.31
CA THR A 7 11.46 2.84 2.20
C THR A 7 10.85 1.50 1.79
N ALA A 8 11.10 1.07 0.56
CA ALA A 8 10.68 -0.24 0.06
C ALA A 8 11.16 -1.40 0.94
N ALA A 9 12.39 -1.33 1.43
CA ALA A 9 12.95 -2.33 2.34
C ALA A 9 12.20 -2.36 3.67
N GLY A 10 11.94 -1.20 4.27
CA GLY A 10 11.18 -1.12 5.52
C GLY A 10 9.74 -1.63 5.39
N LEU A 11 9.11 -1.44 4.22
CA LEU A 11 7.77 -2.00 3.95
C LEU A 11 7.82 -3.52 3.80
N LEU A 12 8.82 -4.05 3.09
CA LEU A 12 9.04 -5.49 3.00
C LEU A 12 9.29 -6.11 4.38
N ASP A 13 10.15 -5.51 5.20
CA ASP A 13 10.40 -5.95 6.58
C ASP A 13 9.14 -5.92 7.45
N ALA A 14 8.20 -5.00 7.19
CA ALA A 14 6.91 -4.97 7.89
C ALA A 14 6.00 -6.13 7.46
N ILE A 15 5.91 -6.40 6.15
CA ILE A 15 5.17 -7.52 5.57
C ILE A 15 5.71 -8.86 6.11
N GLU A 16 7.03 -9.04 6.09
CA GLU A 16 7.68 -10.25 6.58
C GLU A 16 7.48 -10.45 8.08
N ARG A 17 7.63 -9.39 8.90
CA ARG A 17 7.38 -9.47 10.35
C ARG A 17 5.93 -9.79 10.71
N ALA A 18 4.98 -9.34 9.90
CA ALA A 18 3.58 -9.68 10.07
C ALA A 18 3.24 -11.11 9.61
N GLY A 19 4.17 -11.82 8.98
CA GLY A 19 3.96 -13.20 8.54
C GLY A 19 2.99 -13.35 7.37
N VAL A 20 2.79 -12.30 6.57
CA VAL A 20 1.83 -12.25 5.45
C VAL A 20 2.53 -12.11 4.10
N ALA A 21 3.81 -12.48 3.99
CA ALA A 21 4.58 -12.27 2.76
C ALA A 21 4.00 -13.00 1.52
N ASP A 22 3.33 -14.13 1.72
CA ASP A 22 2.62 -14.88 0.69
C ASP A 22 1.33 -14.20 0.21
N GLU A 23 0.81 -13.23 0.97
CA GLU A 23 -0.34 -12.41 0.59
C GLU A 23 0.04 -11.22 -0.29
N TRP A 24 1.35 -10.93 -0.47
CA TRP A 24 1.83 -9.77 -1.20
C TRP A 24 2.66 -10.15 -2.44
N THR A 25 2.40 -9.44 -3.52
CA THR A 25 3.19 -9.45 -4.75
C THR A 25 3.97 -8.16 -4.87
N VAL A 26 5.24 -8.27 -5.26
CA VAL A 26 6.11 -7.13 -5.54
C VAL A 26 6.47 -7.16 -7.03
N SER A 27 5.97 -6.19 -7.78
CA SER A 27 6.32 -6.01 -9.20
C SER A 27 7.42 -4.97 -9.33
N THR A 28 8.42 -5.26 -10.16
CA THR A 28 9.41 -4.27 -10.63
C THR A 28 9.25 -3.95 -12.11
N ASP A 29 8.22 -4.50 -12.76
CA ASP A 29 8.06 -4.42 -14.21
C ASP A 29 7.52 -3.03 -14.60
N PRO A 30 8.31 -2.19 -15.31
CA PRO A 30 7.83 -0.89 -15.76
C PRO A 30 6.77 -0.96 -16.87
N ALA A 31 6.48 -2.14 -17.42
CA ALA A 31 5.49 -2.37 -18.47
C ALA A 31 4.15 -2.93 -17.96
N ASP A 32 3.99 -3.10 -16.65
CA ASP A 32 2.74 -3.61 -16.07
C ASP A 32 1.59 -2.61 -16.36
N PRO A 33 0.50 -3.06 -17.01
CA PRO A 33 -0.61 -2.19 -17.42
C PRO A 33 -1.39 -1.59 -16.24
N LEU A 34 -1.23 -2.11 -15.02
CA LEU A 34 -1.78 -1.49 -13.81
C LEU A 34 -0.86 -0.39 -13.24
N ASP A 35 0.42 -0.38 -13.65
CA ASP A 35 1.41 0.67 -13.31
C ASP A 35 1.35 1.86 -14.28
N LEU A 36 0.23 2.04 -15.00
CA LEU A 36 -0.06 3.26 -15.79
C LEU A 36 -0.12 4.53 -14.92
N CYS A 37 -0.20 4.39 -13.59
CA CYS A 37 -0.08 5.47 -12.63
C CYS A 37 1.39 5.86 -12.43
N GLN A 38 1.91 6.64 -13.39
CA GLN A 38 3.23 7.27 -13.39
C GLN A 38 4.43 6.31 -13.34
N LYS A 39 5.49 6.73 -14.03
CA LYS A 39 6.73 5.98 -14.13
C LYS A 39 7.30 5.83 -12.71
N LEU A 40 7.36 4.63 -12.10
CA LEU A 40 8.48 4.16 -11.26
C LEU A 40 8.31 2.78 -10.58
N ARG A 41 9.43 2.05 -10.63
CA ARG A 41 9.98 0.96 -9.80
C ARG A 41 9.32 0.64 -8.44
N ARG A 42 9.05 -0.66 -8.25
CA ARG A 42 8.55 -1.41 -7.06
C ARG A 42 7.14 -1.03 -6.63
N THR A 43 6.18 -1.84 -7.09
CA THR A 43 4.78 -1.81 -6.72
C THR A 43 4.45 -2.99 -5.82
N PHE A 44 3.84 -2.73 -4.66
CA PHE A 44 3.38 -3.73 -3.71
C PHE A 44 1.86 -3.85 -3.83
N ARG A 45 1.38 -5.06 -4.12
CA ARG A 45 -0.04 -5.38 -4.27
C ARG A 45 -0.38 -6.62 -3.45
N MET A 46 -1.62 -6.74 -3.00
CA MET A 46 -2.09 -7.96 -2.34
C MET A 46 -2.57 -8.97 -3.37
N VAL A 47 -2.15 -10.23 -3.25
CA VAL A 47 -2.51 -11.34 -4.14
C VAL A 47 -4.02 -11.51 -4.23
N SER A 48 -4.71 -11.47 -3.09
CA SER A 48 -6.17 -11.60 -2.99
C SER A 48 -6.94 -10.44 -3.62
N LEU A 49 -6.26 -9.33 -3.91
CA LEU A 49 -6.82 -8.09 -4.45
C LEU A 49 -6.09 -7.65 -5.72
N ALA A 50 -5.47 -8.56 -6.47
CA ALA A 50 -4.56 -8.22 -7.59
C ALA A 50 -5.17 -7.27 -8.65
N ASP A 51 -6.50 -7.33 -8.86
CA ASP A 51 -7.24 -6.47 -9.78
C ASP A 51 -7.82 -5.20 -9.10
N ALA A 52 -7.51 -4.97 -7.83
CA ALA A 52 -7.90 -3.74 -7.16
C ALA A 52 -7.15 -2.57 -7.79
N PRO A 53 -7.80 -1.41 -7.96
CA PRO A 53 -7.15 -0.23 -8.49
C PRO A 53 -6.21 0.41 -7.46
N CYS A 54 -5.64 -0.34 -6.51
CA CYS A 54 -4.80 0.19 -5.44
C CYS A 54 -3.49 -0.58 -5.27
N ALA A 55 -2.45 0.16 -4.90
CA ALA A 55 -1.13 -0.39 -4.60
C ALA A 55 -0.35 0.54 -3.66
N VAL A 56 0.78 0.06 -3.13
CA VAL A 56 1.83 0.93 -2.62
C VAL A 56 2.95 1.01 -3.65
N VAL A 57 3.32 2.22 -4.04
CA VAL A 57 4.39 2.49 -5.01
C VAL A 57 5.56 3.21 -4.34
N VAL A 58 6.75 3.01 -4.89
CA VAL A 58 7.98 3.68 -4.43
C VAL A 58 8.38 4.73 -5.47
N GLU A 59 8.10 5.99 -5.19
CA GLU A 59 8.46 7.10 -6.09
C GLU A 59 9.37 8.11 -5.39
N PHE A 60 10.40 8.58 -6.09
CA PHE A 60 11.32 9.62 -5.59
C PHE A 60 11.91 9.36 -4.20
N GLY A 61 12.06 8.09 -3.81
CA GLY A 61 12.57 7.68 -2.50
C GLY A 61 11.52 7.67 -1.36
N GLY A 62 10.25 7.91 -1.67
CA GLY A 62 9.12 7.81 -0.75
C GLY A 62 8.18 6.67 -1.10
N LEU A 63 7.28 6.37 -0.16
CA LEU A 63 6.19 5.40 -0.33
C LEU A 63 4.86 6.13 -0.47
N PHE A 64 4.08 5.74 -1.47
CA PHE A 64 2.77 6.31 -1.76
C PHE A 64 1.74 5.20 -1.87
N VAL A 65 0.56 5.43 -1.28
CA VAL A 65 -0.63 4.64 -1.56
C VAL A 65 -1.30 5.26 -2.78
N VAL A 66 -1.42 4.48 -3.84
CA VAL A 66 -2.14 4.86 -5.06
C VAL A 66 -3.44 4.10 -5.08
N CYS A 67 -4.53 4.79 -5.39
CA CYS A 67 -5.84 4.21 -5.64
C CYS A 67 -6.50 4.93 -6.80
N GLY A 68 -6.85 4.20 -7.86
CA GLY A 68 -7.39 4.75 -9.10
C GLY A 68 -6.45 5.80 -9.68
N GLY A 69 -6.95 7.03 -9.82
CA GLY A 69 -6.17 8.18 -10.31
C GLY A 69 -5.63 9.09 -9.20
N ALA A 70 -5.70 8.68 -7.93
CA ALA A 70 -5.24 9.46 -6.79
C ALA A 70 -4.07 8.78 -6.08
N ASP A 71 -3.14 9.58 -5.58
CA ASP A 71 -1.99 9.15 -4.80
C ASP A 71 -1.92 9.91 -3.47
N MET A 72 -1.33 9.26 -2.47
CA MET A 72 -1.16 9.83 -1.14
C MET A 72 0.12 9.30 -0.49
N PRO A 73 0.94 10.14 0.15
CA PRO A 73 2.09 9.65 0.93
C PRO A 73 1.64 8.64 2.00
N LEU A 74 2.38 7.52 2.14
CA LEU A 74 2.07 6.47 3.12
C LEU A 74 2.03 7.02 4.56
N SER A 75 2.81 8.06 4.84
CA SER A 75 2.83 8.76 6.13
C SER A 75 1.51 9.47 6.50
N ASN A 76 0.55 9.58 5.57
CA ASN A 76 -0.77 10.16 5.83
C ASN A 76 -1.86 9.09 6.05
N LEU A 77 -1.50 7.81 6.07
CA LEU A 77 -2.45 6.70 6.19
C LEU A 77 -3.24 6.70 7.53
N ASP A 78 -2.69 7.35 8.56
CA ASP A 78 -3.35 7.57 9.85
C ASP A 78 -4.36 8.73 9.85
N LYS A 79 -4.31 9.61 8.83
CA LYS A 79 -5.17 10.79 8.72
C LYS A 79 -6.48 10.43 8.01
N PRO A 80 -7.64 10.44 8.71
CA PRO A 80 -8.91 10.00 8.11
C PRO A 80 -9.29 10.79 6.86
N ASP A 81 -9.11 12.11 6.86
CA ASP A 81 -9.47 12.97 5.73
C ASP A 81 -8.65 12.67 4.47
N ALA A 82 -7.37 12.32 4.64
CA ALA A 82 -6.49 11.96 3.53
C ALA A 82 -6.90 10.61 2.91
N VAL A 83 -7.25 9.63 3.77
CA VAL A 83 -7.79 8.34 3.33
C VAL A 83 -9.14 8.50 2.62
N VAL A 84 -10.02 9.35 3.15
CA VAL A 84 -11.30 9.67 2.49
C VAL A 84 -11.05 10.29 1.12
N GLY A 85 -10.13 11.25 1.01
CA GLY A 85 -9.77 11.87 -0.27
C GLY A 85 -9.20 10.87 -1.28
N LEU A 86 -8.33 9.96 -0.85
CA LEU A 86 -7.79 8.90 -1.68
C LEU A 86 -8.89 7.98 -2.22
N LEU A 87 -9.78 7.50 -1.33
CA LEU A 87 -10.85 6.55 -1.67
C LEU A 87 -11.99 7.18 -2.48
N GLN A 88 -12.15 8.51 -2.48
CA GLN A 88 -13.12 9.19 -3.34
C GLN A 88 -12.90 8.91 -4.84
N SER A 89 -11.67 8.63 -5.25
CA SER A 89 -11.32 8.29 -6.64
C SER A 89 -11.84 6.92 -7.09
N VAL A 90 -12.17 6.05 -6.13
CA VAL A 90 -12.53 4.63 -6.31
C VAL A 90 -13.80 4.27 -5.53
N ARG A 91 -14.69 5.25 -5.34
CA ARG A 91 -15.80 5.33 -4.37
C ARG A 91 -16.71 4.08 -4.22
N ASP A 92 -16.73 3.20 -5.22
CA ASP A 92 -17.55 1.99 -5.26
C ASP A 92 -16.74 0.67 -5.35
N ASP A 93 -15.41 0.72 -5.34
CA ASP A 93 -14.57 -0.48 -5.36
C ASP A 93 -14.29 -0.98 -3.94
N GLY A 94 -15.06 -1.97 -3.49
CA GLY A 94 -14.88 -2.60 -2.18
C GLY A 94 -13.49 -3.22 -1.97
N ARG A 95 -12.71 -3.49 -3.03
CA ARG A 95 -11.34 -4.01 -2.93
C ARG A 95 -10.36 -2.90 -2.56
N ALA A 96 -10.58 -1.67 -3.03
CA ALA A 96 -9.78 -0.51 -2.62
C ALA A 96 -9.91 -0.25 -1.12
N HIS A 97 -11.14 -0.32 -0.59
CA HIS A 97 -11.39 -0.21 0.84
C HIS A 97 -10.70 -1.32 1.64
N ARG A 98 -10.77 -2.58 1.17
CA ARG A 98 -10.07 -3.72 1.81
C ARG A 98 -8.56 -3.57 1.77
N PHE A 99 -8.01 -3.07 0.65
CA PHE A 99 -6.58 -2.82 0.51
C PHE A 99 -6.09 -1.79 1.53
N VAL A 100 -6.77 -0.63 1.61
CA VAL A 100 -6.41 0.42 2.57
C VAL A 100 -6.57 -0.07 4.01
N HIS A 101 -7.60 -0.87 4.30
CA HIS A 101 -7.79 -1.48 5.61
C HIS A 101 -6.66 -2.44 5.98
N ALA A 102 -6.34 -3.40 5.11
CA ALA A 102 -5.27 -4.38 5.33
C ALA A 102 -3.91 -3.69 5.49
N LEU A 103 -3.65 -2.64 4.71
CA LEU A 103 -2.44 -1.83 4.84
C LEU A 103 -2.37 -1.11 6.19
N ARG A 104 -3.51 -0.62 6.72
CA ARG A 104 -3.57 -0.04 8.06
C ARG A 104 -3.33 -1.08 9.15
N GLU A 105 -3.97 -2.23 9.07
CA GLU A 105 -3.75 -3.33 10.02
C GLU A 105 -2.28 -3.78 10.03
N LEU A 106 -1.68 -3.92 8.85
CA LEU A 106 -0.27 -4.27 8.69
C LEU A 106 0.65 -3.27 9.41
N LEU A 107 0.40 -1.97 9.27
CA LEU A 107 1.33 -0.94 9.70
C LEU A 107 1.07 -0.41 11.12
N PHE A 108 -0.16 -0.51 11.60
CA PHE A 108 -0.57 0.05 12.89
C PHE A 108 -0.93 -1.03 13.92
N ASP A 109 -1.58 -2.13 13.52
CA ASP A 109 -2.12 -3.12 14.46
C ASP A 109 -1.15 -4.28 14.73
N ASN A 110 -0.32 -4.67 13.76
CA ASN A 110 0.78 -5.63 13.96
C ASN A 110 2.00 -5.06 14.73
N ALA A 111 1.87 -3.88 15.34
CA ALA A 111 2.92 -3.29 16.17
C ALA A 111 2.97 -3.85 17.62
N ALA A 112 2.12 -4.83 17.95
CA ALA A 112 2.19 -5.56 19.21
C ALA A 112 3.20 -6.73 19.09
N PRO A 113 4.22 -6.83 19.95
CA PRO A 113 5.05 -8.04 20.00
C PRO A 113 4.15 -9.23 20.37
N ALA A 114 4.32 -10.35 19.67
CA ALA A 114 3.79 -11.63 20.13
C ALA A 114 4.28 -11.86 21.57
N ALA A 115 3.32 -11.99 22.50
CA ALA A 115 3.57 -12.19 23.92
C ALA A 115 4.21 -13.55 24.22
#